data_AF-A0A653DP85-F1
#
_entry.id   AF-A0A653DP85-F1
#
_cell.length_a   1.000
_cell.length_b   1.000
_cell.length_c   1.000
_cell.angle_alpha   90.00
_cell.angle_beta   90.00
_cell.angle_gamma   90.00
#
_symmetry.space_group_name_H-M   'P 1'
#
loop_
_entity.id
_entity.type
_entity.pdbx_description
1 polymer ?
#
loop_
_entity_poly.entity_id
_entity_poly.type
_entity_poly.pdbx_seq_one_letter_code
_entity_poly.pdbx_strand_id
1 'polypeptide(L)'
;MVKEILSGRIEEAMMRHSELLSYQWLHNGKNNRYIWYLIYMCIWAFTIYMIYFICTSFMENPTYTTLESFHYPVRDLAMPGISVCNLNKISKKRAEAYAEKLAISTGRNKSDIMNNVTLLGHLYDFSLPLDLGTLETFQVFLETYPD
;
A
#
# COMPACT_ATOMS: atom_id res chain seq x y z
N MET A 1 -50.47 -24.76 27.15
CA MET A 1 -51.10 -25.90 26.45
C MET A 1 -50.99 -25.82 24.93
N VAL A 2 -51.81 -25.04 24.18
CA VAL A 2 -51.74 -25.02 22.70
C VAL A 2 -50.38 -24.52 22.16
N LYS A 3 -49.77 -23.53 22.82
CA LYS A 3 -48.47 -22.97 22.44
C LYS A 3 -47.30 -23.95 22.64
N GLU A 4 -47.35 -24.78 23.68
CA GLU A 4 -46.36 -25.85 23.92
C GLU A 4 -46.52 -26.99 22.91
N ILE A 5 -47.76 -27.35 22.58
CA ILE A 5 -48.06 -28.39 21.57
C ILE A 5 -47.62 -27.93 20.17
N LEU A 6 -47.76 -26.64 19.86
CA LEU A 6 -47.26 -26.05 18.61
C LEU A 6 -45.73 -25.95 18.59
N SER A 7 -45.10 -25.56 19.70
CA SER A 7 -43.64 -25.51 19.81
C SER A 7 -43.01 -26.89 19.59
N GLY A 8 -43.56 -27.93 20.22
CA GLY A 8 -43.10 -29.32 20.02
C GLY A 8 -43.27 -29.79 18.57
N ARG A 9 -44.39 -29.46 17.92
CA ARG A 9 -44.60 -29.81 16.50
C ARG A 9 -43.68 -29.06 15.53
N ILE A 10 -43.31 -27.81 15.84
CA ILE A 10 -42.40 -27.03 15.00
C ILE A 10 -40.98 -27.59 15.11
N GLU A 11 -40.53 -27.95 16.31
CA GLU A 11 -39.23 -28.61 16.50
C GLU A 11 -39.18 -29.95 15.75
N GLU A 12 -40.22 -30.77 15.84
CA GLU A 12 -40.30 -32.03 15.08
C GLU A 12 -40.28 -31.83 13.56
N ALA A 13 -40.97 -30.79 13.05
CA ALA A 13 -40.94 -30.45 11.64
C ALA A 13 -39.57 -29.93 11.18
N MET A 14 -38.92 -29.10 11.99
CA MET A 14 -37.58 -28.57 11.74
C MET A 14 -36.54 -29.70 11.74
N MET A 15 -36.66 -30.66 12.67
CA MET A 15 -35.79 -31.85 12.76
C MET A 15 -35.88 -32.74 11.51
N ARG A 16 -37.05 -32.84 10.86
CA ARG A 16 -37.26 -33.69 9.68
C ARG A 16 -36.64 -33.13 8.40
N HIS A 17 -36.43 -31.82 8.33
CA HIS A 17 -35.85 -31.12 7.17
C HIS A 17 -34.40 -30.66 7.38
N SER A 18 -33.80 -31.01 8.53
CA SER A 18 -32.40 -30.66 8.83
C SER A 18 -31.44 -31.57 8.05
N GLU A 19 -30.48 -30.99 7.32
CA GLU A 19 -29.42 -31.74 6.61
C GLU A 19 -28.36 -32.36 7.54
N LEU A 20 -28.51 -32.17 8.86
CA LEU A 20 -27.66 -32.77 9.88
C LEU A 20 -27.94 -34.28 9.99
N LEU A 21 -27.30 -35.04 9.09
CA LEU A 21 -27.50 -36.49 8.85
C LEU A 21 -27.60 -37.36 10.12
N SER A 22 -26.88 -36.97 11.18
CA SER A 22 -26.70 -37.72 12.42
C SER A 22 -27.64 -37.32 13.56
N TYR A 23 -28.39 -36.21 13.46
CA TYR A 23 -29.23 -35.73 14.56
C TYR A 23 -30.44 -36.62 14.84
N GLN A 24 -31.03 -37.21 13.78
CA GLN A 24 -32.11 -38.19 13.90
C GLN A 24 -31.71 -39.44 14.71
N TRP A 25 -30.43 -39.82 14.68
CA TRP A 25 -29.89 -40.98 15.40
C TRP A 25 -29.62 -40.69 16.88
N LEU A 26 -29.30 -39.43 17.21
CA LEU A 26 -29.12 -38.96 18.59
C LEU A 26 -30.42 -39.05 19.41
N HIS A 27 -31.55 -38.70 18.79
CA HIS A 27 -32.85 -38.70 19.46
C HIS A 27 -33.48 -40.12 19.56
N ASN A 28 -33.40 -40.92 18.49
CA ASN A 28 -34.12 -42.20 18.38
C ASN A 28 -33.38 -43.43 18.97
N GLY A 29 -32.08 -43.35 19.26
CA GLY A 29 -31.33 -44.48 19.82
C GLY A 29 -31.63 -44.68 21.31
N LYS A 30 -32.17 -45.82 21.74
CA LYS A 30 -32.53 -46.05 23.17
C LYS A 30 -31.34 -46.41 24.08
N ASN A 31 -30.27 -47.04 23.56
CA ASN A 31 -29.20 -47.59 24.41
C ASN A 31 -27.78 -47.02 24.15
N ASN A 32 -27.56 -46.26 23.07
CA ASN A 32 -26.22 -45.78 22.66
C ASN A 32 -26.16 -44.25 22.39
N ARG A 33 -26.96 -43.45 23.12
CA ARG A 33 -27.02 -41.98 22.93
C ARG A 33 -25.69 -41.28 23.19
N TYR A 34 -24.94 -41.77 24.18
CA TYR A 34 -23.65 -41.20 24.58
C TYR A 34 -22.58 -41.30 23.49
N ILE A 35 -22.56 -42.41 22.74
CA ILE A 35 -21.60 -42.63 21.66
C ILE A 35 -21.86 -41.63 20.52
N TRP A 36 -23.13 -41.46 20.13
CA TRP A 36 -23.50 -40.50 19.10
C TRP A 36 -23.25 -39.05 19.52
N TYR A 37 -23.42 -38.73 20.80
CA TYR A 37 -23.07 -37.42 21.34
C TYR A 37 -21.56 -37.16 21.27
N LEU A 38 -20.72 -38.13 21.66
CA LEU A 38 -19.27 -38.01 21.56
C LEU A 38 -18.80 -37.83 20.12
N ILE A 39 -19.33 -38.62 19.18
CA ILE A 39 -19.01 -38.49 17.75
C ILE A 39 -19.38 -37.09 17.25
N TYR A 40 -20.55 -36.57 17.63
CA TYR A 40 -20.99 -35.24 17.26
C TYR A 40 -20.05 -34.16 17.81
N MET A 41 -19.68 -34.26 19.10
CA MET A 41 -18.73 -33.33 19.71
C MET A 41 -17.36 -33.37 19.02
N CYS A 42 -16.87 -34.54 18.62
CA CYS A 42 -15.62 -34.67 17.86
C CYS A 42 -15.71 -34.00 16.48
N ILE A 43 -16.83 -34.18 15.76
CA ILE A 43 -17.03 -33.54 14.45
C ILE A 43 -17.04 -32.02 14.60
N TRP A 44 -17.75 -31.48 15.59
CA TRP A 44 -17.77 -30.04 15.85
C TRP A 44 -16.40 -29.47 16.24
N ALA A 45 -15.66 -30.19 17.09
CA ALA A 45 -14.31 -29.77 17.45
C ALA A 45 -13.39 -29.76 16.21
N PHE A 46 -13.48 -30.78 15.36
CA PHE A 46 -12.69 -30.88 14.14
C PHE A 46 -13.04 -29.81 13.11
N THR A 47 -14.32 -29.51 12.91
CA THR A 47 -14.73 -28.46 11.96
C THR A 47 -14.26 -27.09 12.41
N ILE A 48 -14.39 -26.76 13.70
CA ILE A 48 -13.88 -25.50 14.26
C ILE A 48 -12.36 -25.41 14.08
N TYR A 49 -11.63 -26.49 14.36
CA TYR A 49 -10.18 -26.57 14.16
C TYR A 49 -9.79 -26.33 12.70
N MET A 50 -10.45 -27.01 11.76
CA MET A 50 -10.19 -26.87 10.32
C MET A 50 -10.46 -25.45 9.83
N ILE A 51 -11.57 -24.84 10.25
CA ILE A 51 -11.90 -23.46 9.88
C ILE A 51 -10.80 -22.51 10.40
N TYR A 52 -10.39 -22.66 11.65
CA TYR A 52 -9.32 -21.85 12.22
C TYR A 52 -8.03 -22.00 11.43
N PHE A 53 -7.59 -23.23 11.19
CA PHE A 53 -6.36 -23.54 10.46
C PHE A 53 -6.36 -22.97 9.03
N ILE A 54 -7.48 -23.10 8.32
CA ILE A 54 -7.64 -22.57 6.98
C ILE A 54 -7.59 -21.04 7.02
N CYS A 55 -8.35 -20.40 7.91
CA CYS A 55 -8.35 -18.94 8.06
C CYS A 55 -6.95 -18.39 8.37
N THR A 56 -6.22 -18.99 9.31
CA THR A 56 -4.85 -18.55 9.63
C THR A 56 -3.93 -18.74 8.43
N SER A 57 -4.02 -19.87 7.73
CA SER A 57 -3.20 -20.15 6.54
C SER A 57 -3.45 -19.13 5.41
N PHE A 58 -4.72 -18.74 5.20
CA PHE A 58 -5.08 -17.70 4.23
C PHE A 58 -4.60 -16.31 4.64
N MET A 59 -4.59 -15.99 5.95
CA MET A 59 -4.09 -14.70 6.44
C MET A 59 -2.57 -14.60 6.38
N GLU A 60 -1.85 -15.71 6.63
CA GLU A 60 -0.39 -15.74 6.59
C GLU A 60 0.18 -15.75 5.17
N ASN A 61 -0.50 -16.41 4.23
CA ASN A 61 -0.08 -16.48 2.83
C ASN A 61 -1.23 -16.11 1.87
N PRO A 62 -1.67 -14.83 1.84
CA PRO A 62 -2.71 -14.41 0.95
C PRO A 62 -2.21 -14.42 -0.50
N THR A 63 -2.73 -15.34 -1.29
CA THR A 63 -2.60 -15.40 -2.76
C THR A 63 -1.21 -15.82 -3.25
N TYR A 64 -1.08 -17.08 -3.66
CA TYR A 64 0.04 -17.52 -4.50
C TYR A 64 -0.11 -16.91 -5.88
N THR A 65 0.70 -15.88 -6.19
CA THR A 65 0.83 -15.36 -7.54
C THR A 65 1.82 -16.21 -8.31
N THR A 66 1.31 -17.12 -9.14
CA THR A 66 2.15 -17.84 -10.10
C THR A 66 2.57 -16.86 -11.19
N LEU A 67 3.83 -16.43 -11.13
CA LEU A 67 4.45 -15.66 -12.22
C LEU A 67 4.68 -16.62 -13.39
N GLU A 68 3.73 -16.68 -14.32
CA GLU A 68 3.97 -17.24 -15.64
C GLU A 68 4.90 -16.28 -16.41
N SER A 69 6.20 -16.50 -16.26
CA SER A 69 7.19 -15.80 -17.05
C SER A 69 7.12 -16.35 -18.47
N PHE A 70 6.86 -15.47 -19.45
CA PHE A 70 7.02 -15.67 -20.91
C PHE A 70 5.82 -16.10 -21.78
N HIS A 71 4.58 -15.70 -21.46
CA HIS A 71 3.50 -15.78 -22.46
C HIS A 71 3.54 -14.67 -23.52
N TYR A 72 4.21 -13.54 -23.25
CA TYR A 72 4.27 -12.41 -24.17
C TYR A 72 5.57 -12.40 -24.98
N PRO A 73 5.51 -12.43 -26.32
CA PRO A 73 6.70 -12.44 -27.16
C PRO A 73 7.48 -11.11 -27.03
N VAL A 74 8.80 -11.21 -26.85
CA VAL A 74 9.71 -10.04 -26.68
C VAL A 74 9.63 -9.07 -27.86
N ARG A 75 9.24 -9.55 -29.05
CA ARG A 75 9.09 -8.73 -30.27
C ARG A 75 7.94 -7.73 -30.20
N ASP A 76 6.91 -8.00 -29.40
CA ASP A 76 5.70 -7.17 -29.33
C ASP A 76 5.74 -6.23 -28.11
N LEU A 77 6.86 -6.19 -27.37
CA LEU A 77 6.98 -5.40 -26.14
C LEU A 77 7.20 -3.93 -26.49
N ALA A 78 6.29 -3.07 -26.02
CA ALA A 78 6.44 -1.63 -26.16
C ALA A 78 7.75 -1.18 -25.50
N MET A 79 8.57 -0.45 -26.25
CA MET A 79 9.84 0.04 -25.73
C MET A 79 9.55 1.05 -24.59
N PRO A 80 10.20 0.92 -23.42
CA PRO A 80 9.99 1.86 -22.35
C PRO A 80 10.46 3.26 -22.77
N GLY A 81 9.83 4.29 -22.19
CA GLY A 81 10.31 5.66 -22.34
C GLY A 81 11.65 5.82 -21.62
N ILE A 82 12.72 6.09 -22.37
CA ILE A 82 14.05 6.38 -21.82
C ILE A 82 14.20 7.90 -21.74
N SER A 83 14.33 8.44 -20.53
CA SER A 83 14.68 9.85 -20.31
C SER A 83 16.16 9.96 -19.95
N VAL A 84 16.92 10.63 -20.81
CA VAL A 84 18.33 10.94 -20.56
C VAL A 84 18.42 12.38 -20.08
N CYS A 85 18.79 12.57 -18.82
CA CYS A 85 19.01 13.88 -18.23
C CYS A 85 20.52 14.17 -18.14
N ASN A 86 20.91 15.42 -18.37
CA ASN A 86 22.26 15.87 -18.08
C ASN A 86 22.50 15.84 -16.55
N LEU A 87 23.70 15.42 -16.13
CA LEU A 87 24.12 15.49 -14.73
C LEU A 87 24.16 16.94 -14.24
N ASN A 88 24.54 17.87 -15.12
CA ASN A 88 24.51 19.29 -14.77
C ASN A 88 23.09 19.86 -14.89
N LYS A 89 22.53 20.24 -13.74
CA LYS A 89 21.19 20.84 -13.63
C LYS A 89 21.16 22.33 -13.99
N ILE A 90 22.27 23.05 -13.79
CA ILE A 90 22.36 24.50 -14.04
C ILE A 90 23.42 24.77 -15.12
N SER A 91 23.01 25.34 -16.25
CA SER A 91 23.95 25.76 -17.29
C SER A 91 24.72 27.01 -16.85
N LYS A 92 26.05 26.94 -16.82
CA LYS A 92 26.93 28.09 -16.54
C LYS A 92 26.61 29.31 -17.41
N LYS A 93 26.38 29.09 -18.71
CA LYS A 93 26.01 30.16 -19.66
C LYS A 93 24.69 30.85 -19.27
N ARG A 94 23.70 30.09 -18.79
CA ARG A 94 22.42 30.68 -18.33
C ARG A 94 22.59 31.43 -17.01
N ALA A 95 23.40 30.91 -16.09
CA ALA A 95 23.75 31.62 -14.86
C ALA A 95 24.49 32.95 -15.14
N GLU A 96 25.40 32.95 -16.12
CA GLU A 96 26.10 34.16 -16.58
C GLU A 96 25.17 35.20 -17.19
N ALA A 97 24.26 34.76 -18.06
CA ALA A 97 23.25 35.64 -18.63
C ALA A 97 22.29 36.21 -17.57
N TYR A 98 21.95 35.40 -16.57
CA TYR A 98 21.11 35.82 -15.44
C TYR A 98 21.81 36.87 -14.57
N ALA A 99 23.06 36.61 -14.17
CA ALA A 99 23.86 37.55 -13.40
C ALA A 99 24.09 38.87 -14.14
N GLU A 100 24.22 38.82 -15.46
CA GLU A 100 24.36 40.02 -16.30
C GLU A 100 23.06 40.86 -16.34
N LYS A 101 21.90 40.22 -16.46
CA LYS A 101 20.61 40.92 -16.36
C LYS A 101 20.45 41.62 -15.01
N LEU A 102 20.77 40.92 -13.93
CA LEU A 102 20.72 41.47 -12.58
C LEU A 102 21.75 42.60 -12.38
N ALA A 103 22.94 42.50 -12.96
CA ALA A 103 23.93 43.57 -12.89
C ALA A 103 23.44 44.85 -13.55
N ILE A 104 22.75 44.72 -14.70
CA ILE A 104 22.17 45.86 -15.43
C ILE A 104 21.01 46.49 -14.63
N SER A 105 20.12 45.69 -14.03
CA SER A 105 18.96 46.21 -13.29
C SER A 105 19.32 46.82 -11.94
N THR A 106 20.36 46.32 -11.28
CA THR A 106 20.76 46.75 -9.93
C THR A 106 21.96 47.70 -9.90
N GLY A 107 22.67 47.86 -11.02
CA GLY A 107 23.91 48.64 -11.09
C GLY A 107 25.08 48.05 -10.29
N ARG A 108 24.95 46.80 -9.82
CA ARG A 108 26.01 46.08 -9.08
C ARG A 108 26.97 45.36 -10.02
N ASN A 109 28.12 44.98 -9.48
CA ASN A 109 29.13 44.23 -10.22
C ASN A 109 28.65 42.80 -10.54
N LYS A 110 28.84 42.38 -11.80
CA LYS A 110 28.49 41.04 -12.29
C LYS A 110 29.19 39.93 -11.52
N SER A 111 30.45 40.13 -11.10
CA SER A 111 31.19 39.11 -10.33
C SER A 111 30.54 38.80 -9.00
N ASP A 112 30.04 39.82 -8.32
CA ASP A 112 29.50 39.71 -6.96
C ASP A 112 28.13 39.01 -7.01
N ILE A 113 27.31 39.36 -8.01
CA ILE A 113 26.04 38.68 -8.27
C ILE A 113 26.28 37.23 -8.68
N MET A 114 27.27 36.96 -9.52
CA MET A 114 27.61 35.59 -9.94
C MET A 114 27.95 34.70 -8.74
N ASN A 115 28.75 35.21 -7.79
CA ASN A 115 29.08 34.48 -6.56
C ASN A 115 27.81 34.14 -5.77
N ASN A 116 26.86 35.06 -5.67
CA ASN A 116 25.59 34.79 -5.00
C ASN A 116 24.70 33.82 -5.80
N VAL A 117 24.69 33.89 -7.13
CA VAL A 117 23.94 32.96 -8.01
C VAL A 117 24.43 31.52 -7.82
N THR A 118 25.71 31.29 -7.48
CA THR A 118 26.18 29.95 -7.15
C THR A 118 25.52 29.34 -5.91
N LEU A 119 24.98 30.17 -5.00
CA LEU A 119 24.22 29.71 -3.84
C LEU A 119 22.94 28.97 -4.25
N LEU A 120 22.39 29.24 -5.44
CA LEU A 120 21.24 28.49 -5.98
C LEU A 120 21.57 27.01 -6.23
N GLY A 121 22.85 26.64 -6.29
CA GLY A 121 23.27 25.24 -6.35
C GLY A 121 22.82 24.43 -5.13
N HIS A 122 22.66 25.06 -3.97
CA HIS A 122 22.18 24.42 -2.73
C HIS A 122 20.71 24.00 -2.81
N LEU A 123 19.92 24.53 -3.74
CA LEU A 123 18.56 24.04 -4.01
C LEU A 123 18.54 22.62 -4.58
N TYR A 124 19.68 22.17 -5.12
CA TYR A 124 19.82 20.86 -5.73
C TYR A 124 20.63 19.87 -4.88
N ASP A 125 21.59 20.35 -4.09
CA ASP A 125 22.43 19.53 -3.22
C ASP A 125 22.58 20.16 -1.83
N PHE A 126 21.89 19.59 -0.85
CA PHE A 126 21.88 20.05 0.54
C PHE A 126 23.15 19.66 1.32
N SER A 127 24.07 18.88 0.72
CA SER A 127 25.31 18.44 1.37
C SER A 127 26.45 19.47 1.28
N LEU A 128 26.27 20.50 0.45
CA LEU A 128 27.25 21.58 0.28
C LEU A 128 27.29 22.49 1.53
N PRO A 129 28.49 22.98 1.94
CA PRO A 129 28.61 23.90 3.06
C PRO A 129 27.89 25.22 2.74
N LEU A 130 26.82 25.50 3.46
CA LEU A 130 25.95 26.66 3.23
C LEU A 130 26.03 27.63 4.40
N ASP A 131 26.29 28.90 4.12
CA ASP A 131 26.10 29.98 5.08
C ASP A 131 24.69 30.56 4.94
N LEU A 132 23.83 30.24 5.90
CA LEU A 132 22.41 30.62 5.88
C LEU A 132 22.22 32.15 5.81
N GLY A 133 23.13 32.95 6.38
CA GLY A 133 23.04 34.40 6.35
C GLY A 133 23.23 34.99 4.94
N THR A 134 24.19 34.45 4.18
CA THR A 134 24.38 34.85 2.77
C THR A 134 23.22 34.42 1.88
N LEU A 135 22.59 33.28 2.18
CA LEU A 135 21.42 32.83 1.43
C LEU A 135 20.20 33.72 1.67
N GLU A 136 19.90 34.05 2.94
CA GLU A 136 18.75 34.89 3.30
C GLU A 136 18.89 36.30 2.69
N THR A 137 20.08 36.90 2.78
CA THR A 137 20.35 38.21 2.17
C THR A 137 20.23 38.18 0.65
N PHE A 138 20.67 37.10 0.01
CA PHE A 138 20.51 36.94 -1.43
C PHE A 138 19.05 36.69 -1.83
N GLN A 139 18.29 35.94 -1.04
CA GLN A 139 16.88 35.71 -1.28
C GLN A 139 16.08 37.02 -1.21
N VAL A 140 16.30 37.84 -0.17
CA VAL A 140 15.69 39.18 -0.07
C VAL A 140 16.08 40.06 -1.27
N PHE A 141 17.33 39.96 -1.73
CA PHE A 141 17.78 40.66 -2.93
C PHE A 141 17.02 40.22 -4.19
N LEU A 142 16.83 38.92 -4.40
CA LEU A 142 16.06 38.39 -5.54
C LEU A 142 14.58 38.79 -5.47
N GLU A 143 14.00 38.80 -4.26
CA GLU A 143 12.61 39.25 -4.06
C GLU A 143 12.43 40.75 -4.37
N THR A 144 13.48 41.54 -4.18
CA THR A 144 13.48 42.98 -4.50
C THR A 144 13.59 43.25 -6.00
N TYR A 145 14.26 42.36 -6.74
CA TYR A 145 14.48 42.48 -8.19
C TYR A 145 13.98 41.23 -8.93
N PRO A 146 12.65 41.02 -8.99
CA PRO A 146 12.07 39.94 -9.77
C PRO A 146 12.33 40.18 -11.28
N ASP A 147 12.61 39.10 -12.00
CA ASP A 147 12.79 39.08 -13.46
C ASP A 147 11.62 39.66 -14.26
#